data_AF-A0AAW9GSR3-F1
#
_entry.id   AF-A0AAW9GSR3-F1
#
_cell.length_a   1.000
_cell.length_b   1.000
_cell.length_c   1.000
_cell.angle_alpha   90.00
_cell.angle_beta   90.00
_cell.angle_gamma   90.00
#
_symmetry.space_group_name_H-M   'P 1'
#
loop_
_entity.id
_entity.type
_entity.pdbx_description
1 polymer ?
#
loop_
_entity_poly.entity_id
_entity_poly.type
_entity_poly.pdbx_seq_one_letter_code
_entity_poly.pdbx_strand_id
1 'polypeptide(L)'
;MSRYFLMASLMLLSACCDREHHFRVTGVDGEFCIPDTGYVAPGAWFVPPDSPGVDEGFSFGGCHRLDNEKDKASCFLPKNFISADVFSLKEKRGIKWRDLKKTADFVVDSSKSDNTYVVDYKSGLLVLSGVGNVVSWSIWKAQQGPGVADFIMNDGDELVATCSMVSDFPRSAGLGAEGEYGCSRYVRGPKYALEYRFISKERVPGLGKINSLDEAIFSQVDSWRCSGQ
;
A
#
# COMPACT_ATOMS: atom_id res chain seq x y z
N MET A 1 45.70 15.74 -55.87
CA MET A 1 45.14 14.38 -55.70
C MET A 1 45.32 13.95 -54.25
N SER A 2 44.32 13.26 -53.69
CA SER A 2 44.18 12.69 -52.33
C SER A 2 44.00 13.70 -51.18
N ARG A 3 42.79 13.95 -50.67
CA ARG A 3 41.71 13.12 -50.06
C ARG A 3 41.79 13.13 -48.53
N TYR A 4 40.86 13.92 -47.98
CA TYR A 4 40.35 13.95 -46.61
C TYR A 4 40.17 12.56 -46.00
N PHE A 5 40.63 12.37 -44.76
CA PHE A 5 40.11 11.35 -43.86
C PHE A 5 39.66 12.05 -42.56
N LEU A 6 38.39 12.47 -42.56
CA LEU A 6 37.67 12.81 -41.34
C LEU A 6 37.23 11.48 -40.70
N MET A 7 37.82 11.11 -39.57
CA MET A 7 37.27 10.07 -38.70
C MET A 7 36.00 10.61 -38.03
N ALA A 8 34.84 10.20 -38.54
CA ALA A 8 33.57 10.32 -37.85
C ALA A 8 33.50 9.27 -36.74
N SER A 9 33.72 9.70 -35.49
CA SER A 9 33.40 8.90 -34.31
C SER A 9 31.89 8.84 -34.16
N LEU A 10 31.27 7.77 -34.69
CA LEU A 10 29.90 7.40 -34.39
C LEU A 10 29.86 6.91 -32.93
N MET A 11 29.52 7.79 -31.99
CA MET A 11 29.08 7.38 -30.66
C MET A 11 27.69 6.75 -30.79
N LEU A 12 27.65 5.43 -30.94
CA LEU A 12 26.46 4.63 -30.66
C LEU A 12 26.20 4.71 -29.16
N LEU A 13 25.39 5.68 -28.74
CA LEU A 13 24.67 5.64 -27.48
C LEU A 13 23.74 4.44 -27.54
N SER A 14 24.22 3.30 -27.06
CA SER A 14 23.38 2.17 -26.68
C SER A 14 22.49 2.64 -25.54
N ALA A 15 21.30 3.13 -25.87
CA ALA A 15 20.23 3.25 -24.92
C ALA A 15 19.98 1.84 -24.36
N CYS A 16 20.36 1.60 -23.10
CA CYS A 16 19.72 0.59 -22.29
C CYS A 16 18.25 1.01 -22.23
N CYS A 17 17.43 0.49 -23.15
CA CYS A 17 15.99 0.53 -22.98
C CYS A 17 15.70 -0.38 -21.80
N ASP A 18 15.71 0.19 -20.59
CA ASP A 18 15.11 -0.44 -19.43
C ASP A 18 13.69 -0.82 -19.85
N ARG A 19 13.39 -2.12 -19.75
CA ARG A 19 12.08 -2.63 -20.15
C ARG A 19 11.08 -2.16 -19.11
N GLU A 20 9.93 -1.68 -19.58
CA GLU A 20 8.85 -1.19 -18.72
C GLU A 20 7.59 -2.04 -18.93
N HIS A 21 6.82 -2.22 -17.86
CA HIS A 21 5.46 -2.72 -17.89
C HIS A 21 4.49 -1.54 -17.93
N HIS A 22 3.53 -1.63 -18.83
CA HIS A 22 2.46 -0.64 -18.98
C HIS A 22 1.22 -1.12 -18.25
N PHE A 23 0.71 -0.27 -17.35
CA PHE A 23 -0.51 -0.55 -16.62
C PHE A 23 -1.53 0.56 -16.79
N ARG A 24 -2.81 0.18 -16.78
CA ARG A 24 -3.95 1.08 -16.73
C ARG A 24 -4.65 0.94 -15.39
N VAL A 25 -5.24 2.03 -14.94
CA VAL A 25 -6.14 2.05 -13.80
C VAL A 25 -7.46 2.62 -14.27
N THR A 26 -8.56 1.88 -14.10
CA THR A 26 -9.85 2.32 -14.63
C THR A 26 -10.26 3.69 -14.06
N GLY A 27 -10.67 4.60 -14.95
CA GLY A 27 -11.10 5.95 -14.56
C GLY A 27 -9.96 6.91 -14.22
N VAL A 28 -8.72 6.53 -14.51
CA VAL A 28 -7.53 7.37 -14.35
C VAL A 28 -7.00 7.74 -15.73
N ASP A 29 -6.75 9.03 -15.96
CA ASP A 29 -6.17 9.47 -17.23
C ASP A 29 -4.74 8.95 -17.38
N GLY A 30 -4.47 8.29 -18.51
CA GLY A 30 -3.15 7.81 -18.91
C GLY A 30 -2.70 6.46 -18.34
N GLU A 31 -1.48 6.08 -18.69
CA GLU A 31 -0.84 4.80 -18.32
C GLU A 31 0.27 5.01 -17.28
N PHE A 32 0.62 3.91 -16.60
CA PHE A 32 1.77 3.81 -15.72
C PHE A 32 2.84 2.94 -16.39
N CYS A 33 4.04 3.48 -16.54
CA CYS A 33 5.24 2.87 -17.07
C CYS A 33 6.13 2.48 -15.88
N ILE A 34 6.02 1.24 -15.43
CA ILE A 34 6.73 0.73 -14.26
C ILE A 34 7.94 -0.09 -14.74
N PRO A 35 9.14 0.13 -14.21
CA PRO A 35 10.30 -0.69 -14.58
C PRO A 35 10.06 -2.20 -14.38
N ASP A 36 10.49 -3.03 -15.33
CA ASP A 36 10.34 -4.49 -15.28
C ASP A 36 11.16 -5.12 -14.14
N THR A 37 12.26 -4.46 -13.78
CA THR A 37 13.15 -4.87 -12.71
C THR A 37 12.58 -4.45 -11.37
N GLY A 38 11.83 -5.40 -10.79
CA GLY A 38 11.79 -5.61 -9.36
C GLY A 38 10.78 -4.80 -8.54
N TYR A 39 10.03 -3.90 -9.17
CA TYR A 39 8.80 -3.37 -8.56
C TYR A 39 7.60 -4.29 -8.81
N VAL A 40 7.52 -4.92 -9.98
CA VAL A 40 6.43 -5.83 -10.30
C VAL A 40 6.77 -7.22 -9.80
N ALA A 41 5.96 -7.74 -8.88
CA ALA A 41 6.14 -9.10 -8.39
C ALA A 41 5.86 -10.11 -9.52
N PRO A 42 6.68 -11.18 -9.66
CA PRO A 42 6.29 -12.33 -10.47
C PRO A 42 4.95 -12.89 -9.95
N GLY A 43 3.92 -12.90 -10.79
CA GLY A 43 2.56 -13.31 -10.40
C GLY A 43 1.78 -12.29 -9.57
N ALA A 44 2.15 -10.99 -9.62
CA ALA A 44 1.28 -9.90 -9.19
C ALA A 44 -0.12 -10.05 -9.81
N TRP A 45 -1.15 -9.57 -9.10
CA TRP A 45 -2.51 -9.60 -9.63
C TRP A 45 -2.58 -8.69 -10.85
N PHE A 46 -2.65 -9.31 -12.01
CA PHE A 46 -2.94 -8.64 -13.26
C PHE A 46 -4.38 -9.01 -13.60
N VAL A 47 -5.26 -8.01 -13.68
CA VAL A 47 -6.52 -8.21 -14.41
C VAL A 47 -6.10 -8.34 -15.87
N PRO A 48 -6.34 -9.48 -16.54
CA PRO A 48 -6.01 -9.61 -17.95
C PRO A 48 -6.67 -8.47 -18.74
N PRO A 49 -5.99 -7.88 -19.75
CA PRO A 49 -6.49 -6.75 -20.52
C PRO A 49 -7.91 -6.95 -21.10
N ASP A 50 -8.29 -8.21 -21.32
CA ASP A 50 -9.56 -8.60 -21.93
C ASP A 50 -10.59 -9.17 -20.91
N SER A 51 -10.57 -8.69 -19.65
CA SER A 51 -11.55 -9.11 -18.63
C SER A 51 -12.74 -8.16 -18.59
N PRO A 52 -13.82 -8.38 -19.38
CA PRO A 52 -14.94 -7.45 -19.44
C PRO A 52 -15.60 -7.27 -18.08
N GLY A 53 -15.76 -6.00 -17.66
CA GLY A 53 -16.44 -5.64 -16.42
C GLY A 53 -15.60 -5.70 -15.16
N VAL A 54 -14.30 -6.00 -15.26
CA VAL A 54 -13.37 -5.92 -14.12
C VAL A 54 -12.58 -4.61 -14.23
N ASP A 55 -12.56 -3.82 -13.16
CA ASP A 55 -11.77 -2.59 -13.11
C ASP A 55 -10.27 -2.92 -13.20
N GLU A 56 -9.55 -2.23 -14.08
CA GLU A 56 -8.10 -2.35 -14.23
C GLU A 56 -7.37 -1.72 -13.05
N GLY A 57 -6.25 -2.36 -12.66
CA GLY A 57 -5.35 -1.99 -11.58
C GLY A 57 -4.04 -2.78 -11.67
N PHE A 58 -3.11 -2.55 -10.76
CA PHE A 58 -1.83 -3.26 -10.73
C PHE A 58 -1.26 -3.40 -9.32
N SER A 59 -0.40 -4.40 -9.11
CA SER A 59 0.32 -4.61 -7.85
C SER A 59 1.82 -4.37 -7.99
N PHE A 60 2.45 -3.86 -6.94
CA PHE A 60 3.89 -3.71 -6.86
C PHE A 60 4.44 -4.04 -5.45
N GLY A 61 5.72 -4.39 -5.38
CA GLY A 61 6.44 -4.75 -4.18
C GLY A 61 7.44 -3.68 -3.73
N GLY A 62 7.86 -3.78 -2.47
CA GLY A 62 8.88 -2.91 -1.90
C GLY A 62 10.31 -3.31 -2.28
N CYS A 63 11.25 -2.43 -1.93
CA CYS A 63 12.66 -2.56 -2.30
C CYS A 63 13.33 -3.86 -1.85
N HIS A 64 12.82 -4.51 -0.80
CA HIS A 64 13.35 -5.77 -0.30
C HIS A 64 13.16 -6.94 -1.30
N ARG A 65 12.26 -6.81 -2.29
CA ARG A 65 12.04 -7.82 -3.33
C ARG A 65 13.03 -7.73 -4.50
N LEU A 66 13.90 -6.72 -4.49
CA LEU A 66 14.90 -6.51 -5.53
C LEU A 66 16.08 -7.45 -5.31
N ASP A 67 16.49 -8.16 -6.36
CA ASP A 67 17.48 -9.25 -6.25
C ASP A 67 18.91 -8.75 -6.08
N ASN A 68 19.23 -7.53 -6.53
CA ASN A 68 20.59 -6.99 -6.46
C ASN A 68 20.63 -5.63 -5.72
N GLU A 69 21.80 -5.34 -5.14
CA GLU A 69 22.00 -4.13 -4.31
C GLU A 69 21.95 -2.83 -5.12
N LYS A 70 22.24 -2.88 -6.42
CA LYS A 70 22.15 -1.71 -7.30
C LYS A 70 20.70 -1.28 -7.46
N ASP A 71 19.80 -2.21 -7.72
CA ASP A 71 18.37 -1.96 -7.89
C ASP A 71 17.76 -1.51 -6.56
N LYS A 72 18.15 -2.13 -5.44
CA LYS A 72 17.79 -1.67 -4.09
C LYS A 72 18.21 -0.23 -3.82
N ALA A 73 19.41 0.16 -4.25
CA ALA A 73 19.90 1.52 -4.08
C ALA A 73 19.13 2.55 -4.93
N SER A 74 18.62 2.14 -6.10
CA SER A 74 17.73 2.96 -6.94
C SER A 74 16.26 2.91 -6.52
N CYS A 75 15.93 2.20 -5.42
CA CYS A 75 14.56 2.08 -4.97
C CYS A 75 14.16 3.22 -4.04
N PHE A 76 13.19 4.01 -4.48
CA PHE A 76 12.70 5.19 -3.76
C PHE A 76 11.49 4.90 -2.86
N LEU A 77 11.03 3.65 -2.81
CA LEU A 77 9.97 3.26 -1.89
C LEU A 77 10.47 3.28 -0.43
N PRO A 78 9.59 3.60 0.54
CA PRO A 78 9.92 3.55 1.96
C PRO A 78 10.47 2.19 2.38
N LYS A 79 11.51 2.16 3.21
CA LYS A 79 12.19 0.91 3.61
C LYS A 79 11.28 -0.09 4.32
N ASN A 80 10.25 0.40 5.01
CA ASN A 80 9.28 -0.40 5.73
C ASN A 80 8.08 -0.83 4.87
N PHE A 81 8.02 -0.43 3.60
CA PHE A 81 6.96 -0.83 2.67
C PHE A 81 7.15 -2.27 2.18
N ILE A 82 6.06 -3.04 2.16
CA ILE A 82 6.04 -4.43 1.73
C ILE A 82 5.53 -4.56 0.29
N SER A 83 4.29 -4.11 0.06
CA SER A 83 3.63 -4.22 -1.24
C SER A 83 2.40 -3.33 -1.28
N ALA A 84 1.92 -3.01 -2.47
CA ALA A 84 0.65 -2.34 -2.67
C ALA A 84 -0.06 -2.84 -3.92
N ASP A 85 -1.37 -2.66 -3.90
CA ASP A 85 -2.27 -2.79 -5.02
C ASP A 85 -2.86 -1.40 -5.31
N VAL A 86 -2.89 -1.02 -6.59
CA VAL A 86 -3.45 0.24 -7.09
C VAL A 86 -4.78 -0.03 -7.75
N PHE A 87 -5.83 0.64 -7.27
CA PHE A 87 -7.21 0.41 -7.68
C PHE A 87 -7.87 1.65 -8.27
N SER A 88 -8.91 1.40 -9.06
CA SER A 88 -9.85 2.42 -9.50
C SER A 88 -10.53 3.10 -8.30
N LEU A 89 -10.95 4.35 -8.48
CA LEU A 89 -11.78 5.03 -7.49
C LEU A 89 -13.23 4.54 -7.47
N LYS A 90 -13.66 3.73 -8.43
CA LYS A 90 -14.99 3.10 -8.43
C LYS A 90 -15.04 1.98 -7.40
N GLU A 91 -13.91 1.36 -7.13
CA GLU A 91 -13.80 0.35 -6.08
C GLU A 91 -13.93 1.00 -4.70
N LYS A 92 -15.04 0.71 -4.01
CA LYS A 92 -15.31 1.24 -2.68
C LYS A 92 -14.78 0.26 -1.63
N ARG A 93 -13.53 0.44 -1.21
CA ARG A 93 -12.94 -0.32 -0.08
C ARG A 93 -12.63 0.53 1.16
N GLY A 94 -13.05 1.80 1.18
CA GLY A 94 -12.95 2.61 2.40
C GLY A 94 -13.91 2.08 3.45
N ILE A 95 -13.39 1.42 4.48
CA ILE A 95 -14.21 0.78 5.51
C ILE A 95 -14.59 1.83 6.56
N LYS A 96 -15.83 2.32 6.48
CA LYS A 96 -16.45 3.03 7.59
C LYS A 96 -17.15 2.04 8.49
N TRP A 97 -17.27 2.38 9.77
CA TRP A 97 -17.96 1.53 10.73
C TRP A 97 -19.39 1.16 10.31
N ARG A 98 -20.14 2.12 9.73
CA ARG A 98 -21.50 1.87 9.22
C ARG A 98 -21.56 0.80 8.12
N ASP A 99 -20.47 0.67 7.36
CA ASP A 99 -20.39 -0.25 6.23
C ASP A 99 -20.10 -1.68 6.75
N LEU A 100 -19.38 -1.80 7.86
CA LEU A 100 -19.17 -3.09 8.55
C LEU A 100 -20.43 -3.66 9.17
N LYS A 101 -21.36 -2.83 9.68
CA LYS A 101 -22.64 -3.32 10.27
C LYS A 101 -23.44 -4.25 9.35
N LYS A 102 -23.16 -4.25 8.05
CA LYS A 102 -23.80 -5.09 7.04
C LYS A 102 -22.97 -6.30 6.60
N THR A 103 -21.79 -6.49 7.17
CA THR A 103 -20.85 -7.58 6.83
C THR A 103 -20.96 -8.71 7.84
N ALA A 104 -20.80 -9.96 7.37
CA ALA A 104 -20.86 -11.15 8.23
C ALA A 104 -19.73 -11.17 9.28
N ASP A 105 -18.55 -10.67 8.92
CA ASP A 105 -17.36 -10.63 9.80
C ASP A 105 -17.57 -9.69 11.00
N PHE A 106 -18.31 -8.59 10.81
CA PHE A 106 -18.69 -7.67 11.88
C PHE A 106 -19.57 -8.32 12.95
N VAL A 107 -20.51 -9.18 12.55
CA VAL A 107 -21.40 -9.87 13.51
C VAL A 107 -20.59 -10.82 14.38
N VAL A 108 -19.57 -11.49 13.82
CA VAL A 108 -18.72 -12.42 14.57
C VAL A 108 -17.76 -11.70 15.50
N ASP A 109 -17.19 -10.56 15.10
CA ASP A 109 -16.25 -9.84 15.94
C ASP A 109 -16.97 -8.98 16.98
N SER A 110 -17.96 -8.16 16.61
CA SER A 110 -18.64 -7.27 17.57
C SER A 110 -19.54 -7.98 18.61
N SER A 111 -19.93 -9.23 18.37
CA SER A 111 -20.76 -10.01 19.31
C SER A 111 -19.97 -10.82 20.33
N LYS A 112 -18.64 -10.91 20.20
CA LYS A 112 -17.80 -11.52 21.24
C LYS A 112 -17.68 -10.54 22.40
N SER A 113 -18.21 -10.93 23.57
CA SER A 113 -18.24 -10.15 24.81
C SER A 113 -16.88 -9.69 25.33
N ASP A 114 -15.79 -10.19 24.74
CA ASP A 114 -14.44 -10.04 25.25
C ASP A 114 -13.59 -9.05 24.43
N ASN A 115 -14.15 -8.46 23.36
CA ASN A 115 -13.42 -7.43 22.62
C ASN A 115 -13.12 -6.24 23.52
N THR A 116 -11.84 -5.91 23.63
CA THR A 116 -11.37 -4.74 24.38
C THR A 116 -11.20 -3.57 23.42
N TYR A 117 -12.01 -2.53 23.65
CA TYR A 117 -11.85 -1.23 23.03
C TYR A 117 -10.87 -0.44 23.87
N VAL A 118 -9.73 -0.08 23.30
CA VAL A 118 -8.75 0.78 23.98
C VAL A 118 -8.52 2.02 23.15
N VAL A 119 -8.73 3.18 23.75
CA VAL A 119 -8.28 4.44 23.16
C VAL A 119 -6.77 4.54 23.38
N ASP A 120 -6.00 4.61 22.30
CA ASP A 120 -4.61 5.04 22.40
C ASP A 120 -4.59 6.54 22.63
N TYR A 121 -4.42 6.94 23.90
CA TYR A 121 -4.44 8.35 24.29
C TYR A 121 -3.28 9.17 23.69
N LYS A 122 -2.21 8.53 23.19
CA LYS A 122 -1.10 9.25 22.53
C LYS A 122 -1.46 9.68 21.12
N SER A 123 -2.10 8.80 20.34
CA SER A 123 -2.50 9.11 18.96
C SER A 123 -3.94 9.60 18.84
N GLY A 124 -4.76 9.47 19.89
CA GLY A 124 -6.19 9.72 19.85
C GLY A 124 -6.96 8.74 18.95
N LEU A 125 -6.37 7.56 18.70
CA LEU A 125 -6.95 6.53 17.84
C LEU A 125 -7.63 5.48 18.68
N LEU A 126 -8.70 4.91 18.16
CA LEU A 126 -9.32 3.76 18.78
C LEU A 126 -8.67 2.48 18.26
N VAL A 127 -8.36 1.56 19.17
CA VAL A 127 -7.80 0.26 18.85
C VAL A 127 -8.77 -0.83 19.30
N LEU A 128 -9.25 -1.61 18.33
CA LEU A 128 -10.03 -2.82 18.57
C LEU A 128 -9.10 -4.01 18.45
N SER A 129 -8.86 -4.72 19.55
CA SER A 129 -8.08 -5.95 19.53
C SER A 129 -9.03 -7.14 19.52
N GLY A 130 -8.88 -8.05 18.55
CA GLY A 130 -9.64 -9.30 18.54
C GLY A 130 -9.17 -10.22 19.68
N VAL A 131 -10.08 -11.01 20.23
CA VAL A 131 -9.74 -12.09 21.18
C VAL A 131 -9.69 -13.41 20.43
N GLY A 132 -8.51 -14.03 20.36
CA GLY A 132 -8.25 -15.28 19.65
C GLY A 132 -6.76 -15.57 19.46
N ASN A 133 -6.43 -16.70 18.82
CA ASN A 133 -5.05 -17.18 18.64
C ASN A 133 -4.21 -16.35 17.65
N VAL A 134 -4.85 -15.53 16.82
CA VAL A 134 -4.19 -14.56 15.93
C VAL A 134 -4.44 -13.17 16.53
N VAL A 135 -3.40 -12.56 17.09
CA VAL A 135 -3.51 -11.24 17.73
C VAL A 135 -3.43 -10.17 16.64
N SER A 136 -4.52 -10.01 15.88
CA SER A 136 -4.72 -8.86 15.01
C SER A 136 -5.54 -7.78 15.71
N TRP A 137 -5.24 -6.52 15.45
CA TRP A 137 -6.03 -5.38 15.90
C TRP A 137 -6.27 -4.40 14.76
N SER A 138 -7.39 -3.70 14.86
CA SER A 138 -7.82 -2.68 13.92
C SER A 138 -7.72 -1.31 14.57
N ILE A 139 -7.15 -0.36 13.84
CA ILE A 139 -6.89 1.01 14.27
C ILE A 139 -7.90 1.90 13.55
N TRP A 140 -8.63 2.70 14.31
CA TRP A 140 -9.74 3.50 13.83
C TRP A 140 -9.54 4.97 14.16
N LYS A 141 -9.90 5.82 13.20
CA LYS A 141 -9.99 7.27 13.40
C LYS A 141 -11.41 7.60 13.85
N ALA A 142 -11.51 7.99 15.11
CA ALA A 142 -12.71 8.50 15.73
C ALA A 142 -13.20 9.79 15.07
N GLN A 143 -14.49 9.88 14.75
CA GLN A 143 -15.10 11.13 14.33
C GLN A 143 -15.18 12.14 15.50
N GLN A 144 -15.41 11.66 16.73
CA GLN A 144 -15.67 12.51 17.90
C GLN A 144 -14.41 13.12 18.55
N GLY A 145 -13.21 12.87 18.01
CA GLY A 145 -11.96 13.41 18.55
C GLY A 145 -11.50 12.73 19.87
N PRO A 146 -10.30 13.07 20.37
CA PRO A 146 -9.74 12.46 21.58
C PRO A 146 -10.44 12.94 22.87
N GLY A 147 -10.54 12.08 23.89
CA GLY A 147 -10.93 12.47 25.25
C GLY A 147 -12.29 12.00 25.77
N VAL A 148 -13.02 11.18 25.02
CA VAL A 148 -14.29 10.57 25.49
C VAL A 148 -13.97 9.31 26.29
N ALA A 149 -14.42 9.26 27.56
CA ALA A 149 -14.11 8.17 28.49
C ALA A 149 -14.74 6.82 28.08
N ASP A 150 -15.93 6.86 27.49
CA ASP A 150 -16.65 5.69 26.96
C ASP A 150 -16.68 5.76 25.44
N PHE A 151 -15.69 5.15 24.78
CA PHE A 151 -15.63 5.20 23.33
C PHE A 151 -16.56 4.17 22.70
N ILE A 152 -17.62 4.66 22.05
CA ILE A 152 -18.52 3.86 21.22
C ILE A 152 -18.23 4.18 19.76
N MET A 153 -18.00 3.14 18.96
CA MET A 153 -17.81 3.29 17.52
C MET A 153 -19.04 3.90 16.84
N ASN A 154 -18.82 4.98 16.11
CA ASN A 154 -19.83 5.72 15.37
C ASN A 154 -19.79 5.39 13.88
N ASP A 155 -20.91 5.57 13.19
CA ASP A 155 -21.06 5.28 11.77
C ASP A 155 -20.05 6.00 10.86
N GLY A 156 -19.51 7.13 11.33
CA GLY A 156 -18.50 7.92 10.63
C GLY A 156 -17.05 7.54 10.93
N ASP A 157 -16.81 6.64 11.87
CA ASP A 157 -15.45 6.19 12.22
C ASP A 157 -14.85 5.39 11.06
N GLU A 158 -13.58 5.65 10.79
CA GLU A 158 -12.88 5.16 9.60
C GLU A 158 -11.73 4.22 9.99
N LEU A 159 -11.66 3.06 9.34
CA LEU A 159 -10.56 2.14 9.53
C LEU A 159 -9.29 2.75 8.94
N VAL A 160 -8.28 2.93 9.77
CA VAL A 160 -6.97 3.45 9.38
C VAL A 160 -6.07 2.30 8.92
N ALA A 161 -5.96 1.25 9.72
CA ALA A 161 -5.13 0.10 9.41
C ALA A 161 -5.57 -1.11 10.23
N THR A 162 -5.24 -2.31 9.74
CA THR A 162 -5.29 -3.54 10.52
C THR A 162 -3.88 -4.07 10.65
N CYS A 163 -3.46 -4.36 11.88
CA CYS A 163 -2.10 -4.79 12.18
C CYS A 163 -2.11 -6.09 12.97
N SER A 164 -0.99 -6.81 12.94
CA SER A 164 -0.70 -7.97 13.78
C SER A 164 0.77 -7.98 14.15
N MET A 165 1.16 -8.91 15.04
CA MET A 165 2.57 -9.25 15.17
C MET A 165 3.11 -9.71 13.81
N VAL A 166 4.37 -9.36 13.51
CA VAL A 166 4.97 -9.69 12.21
C VAL A 166 5.05 -11.20 11.95
N SER A 167 5.21 -12.01 13.02
CA SER A 167 5.19 -13.47 12.97
C SER A 167 3.88 -14.05 12.43
N ASP A 168 2.78 -13.33 12.68
CA ASP A 168 1.43 -13.76 12.32
C ASP A 168 0.93 -13.03 11.06
N PHE A 169 1.71 -12.09 10.53
CA PHE A 169 1.30 -11.27 9.40
C PHE A 169 1.43 -12.05 8.08
N PRO A 170 0.36 -12.18 7.28
CA PRO A 170 0.41 -12.97 6.05
C PRO A 170 1.45 -12.43 5.07
N ARG A 171 2.27 -13.34 4.53
CA ARG A 171 3.32 -13.03 3.53
C ARG A 171 4.41 -12.09 4.06
N SER A 172 4.68 -12.11 5.37
CA SER A 172 5.81 -11.41 6.01
C SER A 172 7.08 -12.26 6.14
N ALA A 173 7.12 -13.50 5.61
CA ALA A 173 8.25 -14.39 5.85
C ALA A 173 9.59 -13.73 5.47
N GLY A 174 10.44 -13.47 6.46
CA GLY A 174 11.73 -12.77 6.30
C GLY A 174 11.67 -11.24 6.25
N LEU A 175 10.49 -10.63 6.45
CA LEU A 175 10.26 -9.19 6.49
C LEU A 175 9.92 -8.75 7.91
N GLY A 176 10.73 -7.85 8.45
CA GLY A 176 10.61 -7.35 9.82
C GLY A 176 11.33 -8.24 10.85
N ALA A 177 11.49 -7.71 12.07
CA ALA A 177 12.16 -8.34 13.19
C ALA A 177 11.20 -8.71 14.32
N GLU A 178 11.64 -9.58 15.24
CA GLU A 178 10.89 -9.85 16.48
C GLU A 178 10.59 -8.53 17.23
N GLY A 179 9.34 -8.36 17.65
CA GLY A 179 8.85 -7.13 18.26
C GLY A 179 8.35 -6.06 17.26
N GLU A 180 8.44 -6.30 15.95
CA GLU A 180 7.81 -5.45 14.93
C GLU A 180 6.42 -5.97 14.52
N TYR A 181 5.68 -5.13 13.81
CA TYR A 181 4.27 -5.33 13.48
C TYR A 181 4.06 -5.20 11.98
N GLY A 182 3.29 -6.12 11.41
CA GLY A 182 2.83 -6.02 10.03
C GLY A 182 1.47 -5.34 10.00
N CYS A 183 1.29 -4.35 9.13
CA CYS A 183 0.05 -3.59 8.98
C CYS A 183 -0.41 -3.60 7.52
N SER A 184 -1.73 -3.68 7.32
CA SER A 184 -2.42 -3.45 6.06
C SER A 184 -3.28 -2.21 6.16
N ARG A 185 -3.33 -1.42 5.08
CA ARG A 185 -4.08 -0.16 5.03
C ARG A 185 -4.66 0.03 3.64
N TYR A 186 -5.91 0.49 3.60
CA TYR A 186 -6.51 1.06 2.41
C TYR A 186 -6.57 2.58 2.55
N VAL A 187 -6.18 3.30 1.50
CA VAL A 187 -6.24 4.77 1.47
C VAL A 187 -6.73 5.22 0.09
N ARG A 188 -7.70 6.13 0.09
CA ARG A 188 -8.24 6.74 -1.12
C ARG A 188 -7.47 8.02 -1.45
N GLY A 189 -6.81 8.05 -2.60
CA GLY A 189 -6.19 9.25 -3.14
C GLY A 189 -7.16 10.07 -4.01
N PRO A 190 -6.64 11.12 -4.66
CA PRO A 190 -7.45 11.99 -5.52
C PRO A 190 -7.81 11.34 -6.88
N LYS A 191 -6.96 10.46 -7.40
CA LYS A 191 -7.11 9.84 -8.73
C LYS A 191 -7.35 8.34 -8.68
N TYR A 192 -6.74 7.64 -7.74
CA TYR A 192 -6.82 6.19 -7.53
C TYR A 192 -6.73 5.90 -6.03
N ALA A 193 -6.94 4.64 -5.65
CA ALA A 193 -6.78 4.19 -4.28
C ALA A 193 -5.63 3.18 -4.17
N LEU A 194 -5.10 3.05 -2.97
CA LEU A 194 -4.03 2.09 -2.64
C LEU A 194 -4.52 1.18 -1.51
N GLU A 195 -4.31 -0.13 -1.66
CA GLU A 195 -4.25 -1.05 -0.52
C GLU A 195 -2.80 -1.49 -0.38
N TYR A 196 -2.18 -1.22 0.77
CA TYR A 196 -0.76 -1.49 0.94
C TYR A 196 -0.44 -2.09 2.30
N ARG A 197 0.71 -2.77 2.33
CA ARG A 197 1.25 -3.44 3.50
C ARG A 197 2.59 -2.83 3.89
N PHE A 198 2.83 -2.72 5.19
CA PHE A 198 4.06 -2.15 5.73
C PHE A 198 4.42 -2.73 7.08
N ILE A 199 5.70 -2.61 7.46
CA ILE A 199 6.21 -2.92 8.79
C ILE A 199 6.19 -1.66 9.66
N SER A 200 5.77 -1.81 10.90
CA SER A 200 5.79 -0.79 11.94
C SER A 200 6.61 -1.26 13.14
N LYS A 201 7.39 -0.35 13.71
CA LYS A 201 8.06 -0.56 15.02
C LYS A 201 7.14 -0.24 16.20
N GLU A 202 5.99 0.37 15.93
CA GLU A 202 5.00 0.76 16.91
C GLU A 202 3.75 -0.10 16.74
N ARG A 203 3.21 -0.62 17.85
CA ARG A 203 1.96 -1.39 17.83
C ARG A 203 0.82 -0.59 17.18
N VAL A 204 0.78 0.71 17.48
CA VAL A 204 -0.18 1.67 16.91
C VAL A 204 0.65 2.80 16.29
N PRO A 205 0.93 2.76 14.98
CA PRO A 205 1.65 3.84 14.33
C PRO A 205 0.84 5.15 14.39
N GLY A 206 1.51 6.24 14.74
CA GLY A 206 0.86 7.56 14.79
C GLY A 206 0.41 8.03 13.41
N LEU A 207 -0.70 8.79 13.35
CA LEU A 207 -1.27 9.29 12.10
C LEU A 207 -0.27 10.08 11.23
N GLY A 208 0.61 10.88 11.85
CA GLY A 208 1.63 11.61 11.10
C GLY A 208 2.55 10.69 10.29
N LYS A 209 2.99 9.56 10.88
CA LYS A 209 3.83 8.57 10.19
C LYS A 209 3.07 7.86 9.07
N ILE A 210 1.81 7.54 9.31
CA ILE A 210 0.94 6.90 8.31
C ILE A 210 0.73 7.86 7.13
N ASN A 211 0.41 9.12 7.38
CA ASN A 211 0.19 10.11 6.32
C ASN A 211 1.47 10.34 5.50
N SER A 212 2.64 10.45 6.15
CA SER A 212 3.90 10.55 5.42
C SER A 212 4.19 9.31 4.57
N LEU A 213 3.78 8.13 5.03
CA LEU A 213 3.90 6.89 4.27
C LEU A 213 2.94 6.87 3.07
N ASP A 214 1.68 7.26 3.27
CA ASP A 214 0.69 7.43 2.20
C ASP A 214 1.24 8.37 1.11
N GLU A 215 1.71 9.57 1.50
CA GLU A 215 2.27 10.57 0.58
C GLU A 215 3.46 10.03 -0.20
N ALA A 216 4.40 9.33 0.46
CA ALA A 216 5.57 8.78 -0.20
C ALA A 216 5.20 7.70 -1.23
N ILE A 217 4.25 6.82 -0.91
CA ILE A 217 3.81 5.76 -1.83
C ILE A 217 3.03 6.36 -3.01
N PHE A 218 2.10 7.29 -2.77
CA PHE A 218 1.39 7.98 -3.85
C PHE A 218 2.35 8.74 -4.76
N SER A 219 3.30 9.49 -4.19
CA SER A 219 4.32 10.20 -4.96
C SER A 219 5.16 9.26 -5.82
N GLN A 220 5.49 8.08 -5.31
CA GLN A 220 6.24 7.09 -6.09
C GLN A 220 5.39 6.53 -7.24
N VAL A 221 4.13 6.18 -6.99
CA VAL A 221 3.23 5.69 -8.03
C VAL A 221 2.99 6.75 -9.11
N ASP A 222 2.84 8.01 -8.73
CA ASP A 222 2.68 9.12 -9.67
C ASP A 222 3.95 9.39 -10.49
N SER A 223 5.13 9.08 -9.97
CA SER A 223 6.39 9.19 -10.73
C SER A 223 6.50 8.16 -11.87
N TRP A 224 5.71 7.08 -11.80
CA TRP A 224 5.66 6.06 -12.86
C TRP A 224 4.69 6.40 -13.99
N ARG A 225 4.18 7.62 -14.07
CA ARG A 225 3.39 8.02 -15.25
C ARG A 225 4.25 8.00 -16.50
N CYS A 226 3.71 7.41 -17.56
CA CYS A 226 4.39 7.37 -18.85
C CYS A 226 4.67 8.79 -19.36
N SER A 227 5.92 9.07 -19.74
CA SER A 227 6.35 10.36 -20.27
C SER A 227 5.78 10.56 -21.68
N GLY A 228 4.89 11.53 -21.88
CA GLY A 228 4.39 11.89 -23.24
C GLY A 228 2.87 11.96 -23.41
N GLN A 229 2.12 12.19 -22.33
CA GLN A 229 0.69 12.54 -22.37
C GLN A 229 0.45 13.90 -21.75
#